data_AF-A0A2H4N0S4-F1
#
_entry.id   AF-A0A2H4N0S4-F1
#
_cell.length_a   1.000
_cell.length_b   1.000
_cell.length_c   1.000
_cell.angle_alpha   90.00
_cell.angle_beta   90.00
_cell.angle_gamma   90.00
#
_symmetry.space_group_name_H-M   'P 1'
#
loop_
_entity.id
_entity.type
_entity.pdbx_description
1 polymer ?
#
loop_
_entity_poly.entity_id
_entity_poly.type
_entity_poly.pdbx_seq_one_letter_code
_entity_poly.pdbx_strand_id
1 'polypeptide(L)'
;MKILVAFSAILLVVLAQEHAHHGHHVDLHGLGPVHIGCQGIGDSKIDEEVFQKLDQNEPVDLPPNFGKHMLCMMQGIGAVTSDGHISQDGVKTHIRHVVSDESKVSHILKDCAVAKDTPEQTSIDLDACLRKHKV
;
A
#
# COMPACT_ATOMS: atom_id res chain seq x y z
N MET A 1 -0.92 -1.13 67.83
CA MET A 1 -1.40 0.27 67.69
C MET A 1 -0.24 1.10 67.16
N LYS A 2 -0.25 1.72 65.98
CA LYS A 2 -1.33 2.22 65.11
C LYS A 2 -0.91 2.09 63.64
N ILE A 3 -1.91 1.78 62.82
CA ILE A 3 -1.91 1.80 61.36
C ILE A 3 -1.79 3.26 60.89
N LEU A 4 -0.90 3.55 59.94
CA LEU A 4 -1.10 4.65 58.99
C LEU A 4 -0.81 4.13 57.58
N VAL A 5 -1.93 3.85 56.93
CA VAL A 5 -2.09 3.60 55.51
C VAL A 5 -1.75 4.87 54.75
N ALA A 6 -0.80 4.79 53.83
CA ALA A 6 -0.67 5.75 52.73
C ALA A 6 -0.48 4.94 51.44
N PHE A 7 -1.60 4.46 50.90
CA PHE A 7 -1.69 3.97 49.53
C PHE A 7 -1.35 5.13 48.59
N SER A 8 -0.06 5.28 48.31
CA SER A 8 0.40 6.16 47.24
C SER A 8 0.03 5.47 45.94
N ALA A 9 -0.95 6.06 45.27
CA ALA A 9 -1.60 5.57 44.07
C ALA A 9 -0.56 5.03 43.07
N ILE A 10 -0.59 3.72 42.87
CA ILE A 10 -0.10 3.07 41.67
C ILE A 10 -1.01 3.61 40.56
N LEU A 11 -0.62 4.75 39.99
CA LEU A 11 -1.23 5.25 38.78
C LEU A 11 -0.73 4.36 37.66
N LEU A 12 -1.52 3.34 37.39
CA LEU A 12 -1.58 2.62 36.14
C LEU A 12 -1.64 3.65 34.99
N VAL A 13 -0.50 3.93 34.38
CA VAL A 13 -0.48 4.21 32.95
C VAL A 13 0.44 3.16 32.34
N VAL A 14 -0.16 1.98 32.19
CA VAL A 14 0.26 1.03 31.16
C VAL A 14 0.07 1.78 29.84
N LEU A 15 1.12 2.44 29.34
CA LEU A 15 1.21 2.72 27.90
C LEU A 15 1.65 1.42 27.22
N ALA A 16 0.78 0.41 27.30
CA ALA A 16 0.68 -0.54 26.20
C ALA A 16 -0.11 0.22 25.14
N GLN A 17 0.60 0.96 24.28
CA GLN A 17 0.02 1.23 22.97
C GLN A 17 0.11 -0.09 22.21
N GLU A 18 -0.91 -0.91 22.43
CA GLU A 18 -1.21 -2.08 21.64
C GLU A 18 -1.45 -1.68 20.18
N HIS A 19 -1.21 -2.65 19.30
CA HIS A 19 -1.58 -2.69 17.88
C HIS A 19 -0.53 -2.20 16.89
N ALA A 20 0.66 -2.81 16.91
CA ALA A 20 1.21 -3.30 15.65
C ALA A 20 0.33 -4.47 15.19
N HIS A 21 -0.83 -4.17 14.59
CA HIS A 21 -1.52 -5.13 13.74
C HIS A 21 -0.63 -5.37 12.53
N HIS A 22 0.36 -6.25 12.67
CA HIS A 22 0.90 -6.97 11.53
C HIS A 22 -0.22 -7.89 11.07
N GLY A 23 -1.16 -7.33 10.29
CA GLY A 23 -2.00 -8.13 9.42
C GLY A 23 -1.04 -9.02 8.65
N HIS A 24 -1.17 -10.34 8.85
CA HIS A 24 -0.43 -11.33 8.12
C HIS A 24 -1.00 -11.36 6.69
N HIS A 25 -0.77 -10.27 5.95
CA HIS A 25 -0.94 -10.28 4.51
C HIS A 25 0.18 -11.16 3.98
N VAL A 26 -0.20 -12.28 3.37
CA VAL A 26 0.70 -13.02 2.49
C VAL A 26 1.23 -11.99 1.50
N ASP A 27 2.53 -11.72 1.52
CA ASP A 27 3.18 -10.74 0.64
C ASP A 27 3.15 -11.27 -0.80
N LEU A 28 1.96 -11.16 -1.41
CA LEU A 28 1.71 -11.52 -2.77
C LEU A 28 2.37 -10.42 -3.61
N HIS A 29 3.48 -10.80 -4.27
CA HIS A 29 4.25 -9.99 -5.24
C HIS A 29 5.33 -9.05 -4.68
N GLY A 30 5.73 -9.18 -3.42
CA GLY A 30 6.82 -8.36 -2.87
C GLY A 30 6.41 -6.90 -2.63
N LEU A 31 5.12 -6.64 -2.47
CA LEU A 31 4.58 -5.31 -2.19
C LEU A 31 4.94 -4.84 -0.78
N GLY A 32 5.05 -5.75 0.19
CA GLY A 32 5.39 -5.41 1.58
C GLY A 32 6.72 -4.67 1.73
N PRO A 33 7.85 -5.23 1.24
CA PRO A 33 9.14 -4.55 1.25
C PRO A 33 9.14 -3.22 0.49
N VAL A 34 8.44 -3.14 -0.64
CA VAL A 34 8.32 -1.89 -1.42
C VAL A 34 7.54 -0.84 -0.62
N HIS A 35 6.42 -1.21 0.00
CA HIS A 35 5.62 -0.35 0.89
C HIS A 35 6.47 0.24 2.01
N ILE A 36 7.24 -0.62 2.71
CA ILE A 36 8.15 -0.18 3.78
C ILE A 36 9.18 0.83 3.23
N GLY A 37 9.73 0.58 2.04
CA GLY A 37 10.64 1.51 1.36
C GLY A 37 9.98 2.85 1.05
N CYS A 38 8.76 2.83 0.49
CA CYS A 38 7.99 4.02 0.16
C CYS A 38 7.53 4.81 1.39
N GLN A 39 7.27 4.14 2.51
CA GLN A 39 7.00 4.80 3.80
C GLN A 39 8.24 5.51 4.37
N GLY A 40 9.45 5.12 3.94
CA GLY A 40 10.72 5.74 4.34
C GLY A 40 11.07 7.02 3.57
N ILE A 41 10.38 7.32 2.47
CA ILE A 41 10.60 8.52 1.67
C ILE A 41 9.64 9.61 2.15
N GLY A 42 10.20 10.76 2.57
CA GLY A 42 9.49 11.76 3.36
C GLY A 42 8.21 12.31 2.73
N ASP A 43 8.17 12.46 1.40
CA ASP A 43 7.01 12.99 0.70
C ASP A 43 6.06 11.92 0.15
N SER A 44 6.36 10.63 0.30
CA SER A 44 5.45 9.52 0.00
C SER A 44 4.97 8.78 1.24
N LYS A 45 5.31 9.23 2.44
CA LYS A 45 4.81 8.62 3.68
C LYS A 45 3.30 8.86 3.85
N ILE A 46 2.55 7.81 4.11
CA ILE A 46 1.09 7.83 4.31
C ILE A 46 0.77 7.21 5.67
N ASP A 47 -0.22 7.76 6.37
CA ASP A 47 -0.68 7.16 7.63
C ASP A 47 -1.21 5.74 7.36
N GLU A 48 -0.77 4.77 8.17
CA GLU A 48 -1.14 3.37 7.99
C GLU A 48 -2.66 3.16 8.16
N GLU A 49 -3.33 4.03 8.94
CA GLU A 49 -4.79 4.02 9.08
C GLU A 49 -5.50 4.22 7.72
N VAL A 50 -4.89 4.95 6.78
CA VAL A 50 -5.45 5.13 5.43
C VAL A 50 -5.53 3.79 4.70
N PHE A 51 -4.46 2.99 4.72
CA PHE A 51 -4.45 1.69 4.06
C PHE A 51 -5.38 0.69 4.74
N GLN A 52 -5.45 0.71 6.07
CA GLN A 52 -6.40 -0.12 6.83
C GLN A 52 -7.85 0.15 6.42
N LYS A 53 -8.22 1.43 6.26
CA LYS A 53 -9.56 1.82 5.76
C LYS A 53 -9.79 1.37 4.33
N LEU A 54 -8.80 1.54 3.44
CA LEU A 54 -8.90 1.09 2.05
C LEU A 54 -9.10 -0.43 1.97
N ASP A 55 -8.36 -1.22 2.75
CA ASP A 55 -8.49 -2.69 2.80
C ASP A 55 -9.86 -3.14 3.32
N GLN A 56 -10.44 -2.37 4.25
CA GLN A 56 -11.76 -2.61 4.81
C GLN A 56 -12.90 -2.07 3.94
N ASN A 57 -12.60 -1.41 2.82
CA ASN A 57 -13.54 -0.68 1.97
C ASN A 57 -14.32 0.41 2.72
N GLU A 58 -13.68 1.02 3.72
CA GLU A 58 -14.22 2.16 4.46
C GLU A 58 -13.98 3.47 3.68
N PRO A 59 -14.91 4.44 3.76
CA PRO A 59 -14.67 5.77 3.20
C PRO A 59 -13.46 6.43 3.86
N VAL A 60 -12.52 6.91 3.04
CA VAL A 60 -11.34 7.64 3.51
C VAL A 60 -10.98 8.75 2.52
N ASP A 61 -10.67 9.92 3.06
CA ASP A 61 -10.11 11.01 2.26
C ASP A 61 -8.64 10.71 2.01
N LEU A 62 -8.26 10.54 0.74
CA LEU A 62 -6.87 10.29 0.38
C LEU A 62 -6.03 11.54 0.64
N PRO A 63 -4.91 11.42 1.37
CA PRO A 63 -4.05 12.57 1.64
C PRO A 63 -3.42 13.09 0.33
N PRO A 64 -3.05 14.38 0.26
CA PRO A 64 -2.54 14.98 -0.99
C PRO A 64 -1.32 14.29 -1.59
N ASN A 65 -0.54 13.56 -0.78
CA ASN A 65 0.65 12.85 -1.20
C ASN A 65 0.42 11.36 -1.51
N PHE A 66 -0.82 10.87 -1.46
CA PHE A 66 -1.15 9.47 -1.77
C PHE A 66 -0.67 9.06 -3.17
N GLY A 67 -0.82 9.95 -4.16
CA GLY A 67 -0.32 9.70 -5.51
C GLY A 67 1.20 9.49 -5.59
N LYS A 68 1.98 10.16 -4.74
CA LYS A 68 3.44 9.96 -4.65
C LYS A 68 3.78 8.59 -4.08
N HIS A 69 3.02 8.14 -3.07
CA HIS A 69 3.16 6.79 -2.54
C HIS A 69 2.85 5.74 -3.61
N MET A 70 1.75 5.90 -4.33
CA MET A 70 1.39 4.98 -5.41
C MET A 70 2.43 4.96 -6.54
N LEU A 71 2.98 6.11 -6.91
CA LEU A 71 4.08 6.17 -7.88
C LEU A 71 5.31 5.41 -7.38
N CYS A 72 5.72 5.62 -6.13
CA CYS A 72 6.82 4.89 -5.52
C CYS A 72 6.58 3.37 -5.54
N MET A 73 5.37 2.93 -5.18
CA MET A 73 4.98 1.52 -5.19
C MET A 73 5.09 0.92 -6.59
N MET A 74 4.50 1.58 -7.59
CA MET A 74 4.50 1.09 -8.98
C MET A 74 5.91 1.09 -9.59
N GLN A 75 6.77 2.03 -9.20
CA GLN A 75 8.19 2.03 -9.57
C GLN A 75 8.95 0.90 -8.89
N GLY A 76 8.70 0.65 -7.61
CA GLY A 76 9.36 -0.40 -6.83
C GLY A 76 9.10 -1.81 -7.35
N ILE A 77 7.91 -2.06 -7.92
CA ILE A 77 7.59 -3.33 -8.61
C ILE A 77 7.89 -3.31 -10.12
N GLY A 78 8.45 -2.21 -10.63
CA GLY A 78 8.85 -2.05 -12.03
C GLY A 78 7.69 -1.88 -13.03
N ALA A 79 6.45 -1.67 -12.56
CA ALA A 79 5.28 -1.43 -13.39
C ALA A 79 5.27 -0.03 -14.01
N VAL A 80 5.90 0.93 -13.34
CA VAL A 80 6.18 2.29 -13.84
C VAL A 80 7.69 2.51 -13.83
N THR A 81 8.23 3.13 -14.86
CA THR A 81 9.66 3.45 -14.99
C THR A 81 10.02 4.67 -14.14
N SER A 82 11.32 4.91 -13.93
CA SER A 82 11.80 6.05 -13.13
C SER A 82 11.46 7.43 -13.73
N ASP A 83 11.21 7.50 -15.03
CA ASP A 83 10.73 8.69 -15.74
C ASP A 83 9.19 8.82 -15.75
N GLY A 84 8.46 7.89 -15.12
CA GLY A 84 7.02 7.98 -14.91
C GLY A 84 6.16 7.38 -16.02
N HIS A 85 6.74 6.60 -16.93
CA HIS A 85 6.00 5.88 -17.97
C HIS A 85 5.62 4.46 -17.54
N ILE A 86 4.55 3.90 -18.12
CA ILE A 86 4.17 2.51 -17.83
C ILE A 86 5.17 1.57 -18.50
N SER A 87 5.74 0.66 -17.71
CA SER A 87 6.52 -0.48 -18.20
C SER A 87 5.57 -1.63 -18.53
N GLN A 88 5.29 -1.84 -19.82
CA GLN A 88 4.43 -2.93 -20.28
C GLN A 88 4.94 -4.29 -19.78
N ASP A 89 6.26 -4.51 -19.82
CA ASP A 89 6.89 -5.75 -19.37
C ASP A 89 6.81 -5.90 -17.84
N GLY A 90 6.96 -4.81 -17.09
CA GLY A 90 6.80 -4.81 -15.64
C GLY A 90 5.38 -5.14 -15.21
N VAL A 91 4.39 -4.47 -15.80
CA VAL A 91 2.96 -4.76 -15.58
C VAL A 91 2.65 -6.21 -15.94
N LYS A 92 3.13 -6.69 -17.10
CA LYS A 92 2.94 -8.07 -17.53
C LYS A 92 3.53 -9.08 -16.54
N THR A 93 4.73 -8.79 -16.01
CA THR A 93 5.40 -9.62 -15.01
C THR A 93 4.57 -9.69 -13.73
N HIS A 94 4.06 -8.54 -13.27
CA HIS A 94 3.22 -8.48 -12.08
C HIS A 94 1.91 -9.29 -12.24
N ILE A 95 1.22 -9.14 -13.38
CA ILE A 95 -0.01 -9.91 -13.68
C ILE A 95 0.26 -11.42 -13.65
N ARG A 96 1.41 -11.87 -14.17
CA ARG A 96 1.78 -13.28 -14.25
C ARG A 96 2.05 -13.95 -12.89
N HIS A 97 2.23 -13.19 -11.83
CA HIS A 97 2.35 -13.75 -10.49
C HIS A 97 1.04 -14.37 -9.98
N VAL A 98 -0.13 -13.93 -10.50
CA VAL A 98 -1.46 -14.50 -10.15
C VAL A 98 -2.10 -15.22 -11.33
N VAL A 99 -1.90 -14.71 -12.55
CA VAL A 99 -2.63 -15.15 -13.74
C VAL A 99 -1.71 -15.94 -14.66
N SER A 100 -1.93 -17.26 -14.76
CA SER A 100 -1.14 -18.13 -15.66
C SER A 100 -1.67 -18.18 -17.11
N ASP A 101 -2.93 -17.80 -17.33
CA ASP A 101 -3.53 -17.79 -18.68
C ASP A 101 -3.04 -16.56 -19.47
N GLU A 102 -2.16 -16.79 -20.43
CA GLU A 102 -1.56 -15.74 -21.24
C GLU A 102 -2.59 -14.88 -22.00
N SER A 103 -3.74 -15.43 -22.37
CA SER A 103 -4.79 -14.64 -23.03
C SER A 103 -5.40 -13.61 -22.06
N LYS A 104 -5.58 -14.01 -20.79
CA LYS A 104 -6.02 -13.11 -19.72
C LYS A 104 -4.94 -12.11 -19.34
N VAL A 105 -3.67 -12.53 -19.28
CA VAL A 105 -2.53 -11.62 -19.06
C VAL A 105 -2.54 -10.50 -20.10
N SER A 106 -2.63 -10.86 -21.39
CA SER A 106 -2.68 -9.88 -22.48
C SER A 106 -3.92 -8.97 -22.41
N HIS A 107 -5.08 -9.53 -22.04
CA HIS A 107 -6.29 -8.75 -21.86
C HIS A 107 -6.14 -7.70 -20.74
N ILE A 108 -5.70 -8.13 -19.54
CA ILE A 108 -5.53 -7.26 -18.38
C ILE A 108 -4.48 -6.18 -18.67
N LEU A 109 -3.36 -6.56 -19.29
CA LEU A 109 -2.32 -5.60 -19.67
C LEU A 109 -2.88 -4.50 -20.57
N LYS A 110 -3.64 -4.88 -21.61
CA LYS A 110 -4.26 -3.93 -22.53
C LYS A 110 -5.28 -3.01 -21.84
N ASP A 111 -6.05 -3.55 -20.91
CA ASP A 111 -7.08 -2.81 -20.17
C ASP A 111 -6.48 -1.82 -19.17
N CYS A 112 -5.44 -2.24 -18.44
CA CYS A 112 -4.92 -1.48 -17.30
C CYS A 112 -3.73 -0.58 -17.63
N ALA A 113 -2.92 -0.90 -18.65
CA ALA A 113 -1.71 -0.14 -18.97
C ALA A 113 -2.00 1.14 -19.78
N VAL A 114 -2.81 2.03 -19.19
CA VAL A 114 -3.28 3.30 -19.80
C VAL A 114 -2.70 4.49 -19.05
N ALA A 115 -1.86 5.27 -19.73
CA ALA A 115 -1.28 6.48 -19.17
C ALA A 115 -2.34 7.56 -18.89
N LYS A 116 -2.10 8.37 -17.86
CA LYS A 116 -2.91 9.52 -17.45
C LYS A 116 -2.09 10.80 -17.52
N ASP A 117 -2.71 11.92 -17.14
CA ASP A 117 -2.10 13.25 -17.21
C ASP A 117 -0.82 13.36 -16.36
N THR A 118 -0.74 12.62 -15.25
CA THR A 118 0.45 12.57 -14.39
C THR A 118 0.88 11.14 -14.06
N PRO A 119 2.16 10.90 -13.74
CA PRO A 119 2.64 9.60 -13.29
C PRO A 119 1.94 9.11 -12.00
N GLU A 120 1.60 10.02 -11.09
CA GLU A 120 0.87 9.70 -9.87
C GLU A 120 -0.55 9.20 -10.18
N GLN A 121 -1.30 9.90 -11.03
CA GLN A 121 -2.64 9.46 -11.41
C GLN A 121 -2.59 8.18 -12.23
N THR A 122 -1.57 8.02 -13.08
CA THR A 122 -1.31 6.78 -13.81
C THR A 122 -1.12 5.61 -12.84
N SER A 123 -0.35 5.82 -11.77
CA SER A 123 -0.05 4.77 -10.79
C SER A 123 -1.28 4.39 -9.96
N ILE A 124 -2.11 5.37 -9.57
CA ILE A 124 -3.39 5.12 -8.88
C ILE A 124 -4.34 4.31 -9.78
N ASP A 125 -4.52 4.74 -11.03
CA ASP A 125 -5.46 4.11 -11.95
C ASP A 125 -5.02 2.71 -12.37
N LEU A 126 -3.71 2.52 -12.59
CA LEU A 126 -3.12 1.22 -12.90
C LEU A 126 -3.38 0.21 -11.78
N ASP A 127 -3.05 0.59 -10.55
CA ASP A 127 -3.27 -0.22 -9.35
C ASP A 127 -4.75 -0.55 -9.12
N ALA A 128 -5.64 0.43 -9.24
CA ALA A 128 -7.09 0.21 -9.15
C ALA A 128 -7.61 -0.75 -10.22
N CYS A 129 -7.10 -0.64 -11.45
CA CYS A 129 -7.47 -1.55 -12.53
C CYS A 129 -6.97 -2.98 -12.29
N LEU A 130 -5.72 -3.15 -11.84
CA LEU A 130 -5.16 -4.47 -11.52
C LEU A 130 -5.95 -5.16 -10.40
N ARG A 131 -6.29 -4.44 -9.32
CA ARG A 131 -7.15 -4.96 -8.24
C ARG A 131 -8.54 -5.39 -8.72
N LYS A 132 -9.12 -4.68 -9.69
CA LYS A 132 -10.41 -5.06 -10.30
C LYS A 132 -10.32 -6.43 -10.98
N HIS A 133 -9.16 -6.76 -11.56
CA HIS A 133 -8.86 -8.06 -12.16
C HIS A 133 -8.29 -9.09 -11.18
N LYS A 134 -8.22 -8.77 -9.89
CA LYS A 134 -7.68 -9.65 -8.83
C LYS A 134 -6.21 -10.02 -9.05
N VAL A 135 -5.46 -9.09 -9.63
CA VAL A 135 -3.99 -9.09 -9.65
C VAL A 135 -3.50 -8.38 -8.39
#